data_AF-W5J4T1-F1
#
_entry.id   AF-W5J4T1-F1
#
_cell.length_a   1.000
_cell.length_b   1.000
_cell.length_c   1.000
_cell.angle_alpha   90.00
_cell.angle_beta   90.00
_cell.angle_gamma   90.00
#
_symmetry.space_group_name_H-M   'P 1'
#
loop_
_entity.id
_entity.type
_entity.pdbx_description
1 polymer ?
#
loop_
_entity_poly.entity_id
_entity_poly.type
_entity_poly.pdbx_seq_one_letter_code
_entity_poly.pdbx_strand_id
1 'polypeptide(L)'
;MRIISLAILLVLHLVPASLAEEGHEEEETLIEDYFVCRTCGNDVSVANLLFDKYSPLALSATNHTLTEGRSVLIQEVQNSRGFRYTIFLVKQASCQKITAQRWIAKSSWFPGYAWKFCMCPKCRMVVGFMFEPIETATIERNFPSDAGFYALIHNSIITEGYVNSLLMKEKVLREN
;
A
#
# COMPACT_ATOMS: atom_id res chain seq x y z
N MET A 1 3.08 -22.63 -85.42
CA MET A 1 3.95 -23.68 -84.85
C MET A 1 3.75 -23.63 -83.34
N ARG A 2 2.75 -24.37 -82.83
CA ARG A 2 2.90 -25.49 -81.86
C ARG A 2 3.89 -25.13 -80.73
N ILE A 3 3.53 -25.09 -79.44
CA ILE A 3 3.41 -26.25 -78.53
C ILE A 3 3.17 -25.73 -77.09
N ILE A 4 2.14 -26.27 -76.40
CA ILE A 4 2.06 -26.80 -75.00
C ILE A 4 2.36 -25.83 -73.81
N SER A 5 1.42 -25.50 -72.90
CA SER A 5 0.76 -26.27 -71.81
C SER A 5 1.58 -26.45 -70.50
N LEU A 6 0.89 -26.28 -69.36
CA LEU A 6 1.21 -26.67 -67.97
C LEU A 6 2.30 -25.84 -67.24
N ALA A 7 2.22 -25.52 -65.94
CA ALA A 7 1.41 -26.04 -64.84
C ALA A 7 1.26 -24.99 -63.71
N ILE A 8 0.14 -25.12 -63.00
CA ILE A 8 -0.16 -24.56 -61.69
C ILE A 8 0.80 -25.16 -60.65
N LEU A 9 1.31 -24.34 -59.74
CA LEU A 9 1.74 -24.79 -58.41
C LEU A 9 1.35 -23.75 -57.36
N LEU A 10 0.13 -23.94 -56.84
CA LEU A 10 -0.29 -23.44 -55.53
C LEU A 10 0.67 -24.03 -54.50
N VAL A 11 1.47 -23.20 -53.83
CA VAL A 11 2.10 -23.57 -52.57
C VAL A 11 1.27 -22.94 -51.46
N LEU A 12 0.38 -23.75 -50.88
CA LEU A 12 -0.27 -23.47 -49.61
C LEU A 12 0.82 -23.36 -48.54
N HIS A 13 1.08 -22.14 -48.06
CA HIS A 13 1.75 -21.96 -46.77
C HIS A 13 0.71 -22.15 -45.66
N LEU A 14 0.52 -23.41 -45.27
CA LEU A 14 -0.02 -23.80 -43.97
C LEU A 14 0.99 -23.34 -42.90
N VAL A 15 0.81 -22.12 -42.38
CA VAL A 15 1.39 -21.74 -41.10
C VAL A 15 0.37 -22.13 -40.03
N PRO A 16 0.65 -23.14 -39.19
CA PRO A 16 -0.20 -23.39 -38.05
C PRO A 16 -0.05 -22.18 -37.11
N ALA A 17 -1.13 -21.43 -36.94
CA ALA A 17 -1.26 -20.46 -35.87
C ALA A 17 -1.27 -21.24 -34.55
N SER A 18 -0.11 -21.42 -33.94
CA SER A 18 -0.07 -21.82 -32.53
C SER A 18 -0.54 -20.61 -31.73
N LEU A 19 -1.81 -20.61 -31.37
CA LEU A 19 -2.31 -19.86 -30.22
C LEU A 19 -1.60 -20.46 -29.00
N ALA A 20 -0.46 -19.88 -28.65
CA ALA A 20 0.04 -19.98 -27.29
C ALA A 20 -0.93 -19.14 -26.45
N GLU A 21 -1.93 -19.80 -25.88
CA GLU A 21 -2.62 -19.25 -24.72
C GLU A 21 -1.58 -19.24 -23.60
N GLU A 22 -0.92 -18.09 -23.44
CA GLU A 22 -0.24 -17.76 -22.19
C GLU A 22 -1.34 -17.67 -21.14
N GLY A 23 -1.62 -18.80 -20.49
CA GLY A 23 -2.36 -18.84 -19.24
C GLY A 23 -1.57 -18.03 -18.22
N HIS A 24 -1.91 -16.75 -18.10
CA HIS A 24 -1.54 -15.96 -16.94
C HIS A 24 -2.38 -16.53 -15.78
N GLU A 25 -1.81 -17.50 -15.06
CA GLU A 25 -2.31 -17.84 -13.73
C GLU A 25 -2.16 -16.56 -12.90
N GLU A 26 -3.25 -15.81 -12.75
CA GLU A 26 -3.36 -14.75 -11.75
C GLU A 26 -3.18 -15.44 -10.40
N GLU A 27 -1.95 -15.42 -9.87
CA GLU A 27 -1.65 -15.88 -8.52
C GLU A 27 -2.49 -15.03 -7.55
N GLU A 28 -3.57 -15.61 -7.05
CA GLU A 28 -4.42 -14.96 -6.05
C GLU A 28 -3.58 -14.66 -4.81
N THR A 29 -3.15 -13.39 -4.67
CA THR A 29 -2.41 -12.97 -3.49
C THR A 29 -3.33 -13.01 -2.27
N LEU A 30 -3.12 -14.00 -1.40
CA LEU A 30 -3.85 -14.12 -0.14
C LEU A 30 -3.58 -12.91 0.75
N ILE A 31 -4.64 -12.21 1.14
CA ILE A 31 -4.57 -11.09 2.08
C ILE A 31 -4.34 -11.65 3.49
N GLU A 32 -3.23 -11.29 4.12
CA GLU A 32 -2.84 -11.79 5.44
C GLU A 32 -3.71 -11.21 6.56
N ASP A 33 -3.93 -9.89 6.56
CA ASP A 33 -4.77 -9.16 7.52
C ASP A 33 -5.03 -7.74 6.99
N TYR A 34 -6.04 -7.07 7.57
CA TYR A 34 -6.39 -5.69 7.26
C TYR A 34 -5.96 -4.74 8.36
N PHE A 35 -5.39 -3.60 7.97
CA PHE A 35 -5.21 -2.45 8.83
C PHE A 35 -6.40 -1.53 8.72
N VAL A 36 -7.15 -1.38 9.81
CA VAL A 36 -8.38 -0.59 9.85
C VAL A 36 -8.23 0.65 10.72
N CYS A 37 -8.94 1.71 10.35
CA CYS A 37 -8.98 2.95 11.10
C CYS A 37 -9.65 2.69 12.46
N ARG A 38 -8.88 2.85 13.55
CA ARG A 38 -9.34 2.58 14.91
C ARG A 38 -10.60 3.37 15.29
N THR A 39 -10.81 4.56 14.69
CA THR A 39 -11.96 5.42 15.03
C THR A 39 -13.27 4.95 14.39
N CYS A 40 -13.26 4.35 13.19
CA CYS A 40 -14.50 4.12 12.43
C CYS A 40 -14.58 2.79 11.66
N GLY A 41 -13.54 1.96 11.77
CA GLY A 41 -13.46 0.66 11.10
C GLY A 41 -13.35 0.73 9.58
N ASN A 42 -12.89 1.85 9.00
CA ASN A 42 -12.61 1.91 7.56
C ASN A 42 -11.28 1.23 7.26
N ASP A 43 -11.20 0.43 6.20
CA ASP A 43 -9.95 -0.17 5.75
C ASP A 43 -8.96 0.92 5.34
N VAL A 44 -7.75 0.84 5.88
CA VAL A 44 -6.66 1.79 5.60
C VAL A 44 -5.61 1.13 4.72
N SER A 45 -5.23 -0.11 4.98
CA SER A 45 -4.25 -0.85 4.17
C SER A 45 -4.35 -2.35 4.46
N VAL A 46 -3.49 -3.15 3.84
CA VAL A 46 -3.36 -4.59 4.07
C VAL A 46 -1.94 -4.94 4.52
N ALA A 47 -1.82 -5.98 5.33
CA ALA A 47 -0.55 -6.38 5.94
C ALA A 47 0.54 -6.76 4.93
N ASN A 48 0.15 -7.31 3.77
CA ASN A 48 1.07 -7.68 2.68
C ASN A 48 1.90 -6.49 2.16
N LEU A 49 1.38 -5.26 2.34
CA LEU A 49 2.04 -4.03 1.90
C LEU A 49 3.01 -3.44 2.92
N LEU A 50 3.16 -4.07 4.09
CA LEU A 50 4.19 -3.72 5.07
C LEU A 50 5.59 -3.83 4.45
N PHE A 51 6.43 -2.85 4.74
CA PHE A 51 7.85 -2.89 4.43
C PHE A 51 8.64 -2.07 5.44
N ASP A 52 9.92 -2.37 5.56
CA ASP A 52 10.80 -1.67 6.49
C ASP A 52 11.65 -0.63 5.74
N LYS A 53 11.66 0.58 6.27
CA LYS A 53 12.59 1.65 5.91
C LYS A 53 12.84 2.51 7.13
N TYR A 54 14.11 2.65 7.50
CA TYR A 54 14.50 3.44 8.67
C TYR A 54 14.39 4.94 8.37
N SER A 55 13.81 5.71 9.30
CA SER A 55 13.88 7.15 9.32
C SER A 55 15.20 7.57 9.99
N PRO A 56 16.10 8.30 9.31
CA PRO A 56 17.31 8.84 9.92
C PRO A 56 17.07 9.78 11.12
N LEU A 57 15.82 10.23 11.29
CA LEU A 57 15.38 11.12 12.36
C LEU A 57 14.52 10.41 13.42
N ALA A 58 14.48 9.06 13.41
CA ALA A 58 13.81 8.29 14.46
C ALA A 58 14.54 8.46 15.81
N LEU A 59 13.77 8.69 16.86
CA LEU A 59 14.24 8.73 18.25
C LEU A 59 14.49 7.32 18.79
N SER A 60 13.67 6.37 18.36
CA SER A 60 13.79 4.96 18.68
C SER A 60 13.16 4.12 17.57
N ALA A 61 13.60 2.87 17.44
CA ALA A 61 13.01 1.90 16.53
C ALA A 61 13.04 0.50 17.15
N THR A 62 11.96 -0.25 16.99
CA THR A 62 11.80 -1.59 17.57
C THR A 62 10.92 -2.43 16.68
N ASN A 63 11.21 -3.74 16.62
CA ASN A 63 10.39 -4.70 15.92
C ASN A 63 9.20 -5.11 16.77
N HIS A 64 7.99 -5.01 16.20
CA HIS A 64 6.76 -5.50 16.83
C HIS A 64 6.05 -6.46 15.89
N THR A 65 5.33 -7.43 16.45
CA THR A 65 4.41 -8.27 15.69
C THR A 65 3.04 -7.60 15.70
N LEU A 66 2.55 -7.11 14.55
CA LEU A 66 1.21 -6.53 14.42
C LEU A 66 0.18 -7.54 13.89
N THR A 67 0.63 -8.44 13.02
CA THR A 67 -0.19 -9.49 12.41
C THR A 67 0.48 -10.84 12.65
N GLU A 68 -0.28 -11.92 12.58
CA GLU A 68 0.27 -13.27 12.79
C GLU A 68 1.43 -13.52 11.83
N GLY A 69 2.58 -13.92 12.38
CA GLY A 69 3.76 -14.28 11.59
C GLY A 69 4.58 -13.13 11.01
N ARG A 70 4.18 -11.85 11.15
CA ARG A 70 4.91 -10.72 10.56
C ARG A 70 5.39 -9.70 11.58
N SER A 71 6.72 -9.57 11.67
CA SER A 71 7.38 -8.49 12.40
C SER A 71 7.42 -7.24 11.52
N VAL A 72 7.20 -6.07 12.11
CA VAL A 72 7.30 -4.76 11.47
C VAL A 72 8.18 -3.82 12.29
N LEU A 73 8.96 -3.02 11.60
CA LEU A 73 9.72 -1.93 12.21
C LEU A 73 8.80 -0.79 12.64
N ILE A 74 8.59 -0.65 13.94
CA ILE A 74 7.93 0.49 14.56
C ILE A 74 8.98 1.54 14.92
N GLN A 75 8.71 2.81 14.61
CA GLN A 75 9.65 3.91 14.82
C GLN A 75 8.98 5.07 15.55
N GLU A 76 9.63 5.63 16.55
CA GLU A 76 9.20 6.88 17.19
C GLU A 76 9.86 8.07 16.47
N VAL A 77 9.06 8.97 15.92
CA VAL A 77 9.51 10.18 15.23
C VAL A 77 8.93 11.41 15.90
N GLN A 78 9.63 12.54 15.82
CA GLN A 78 9.20 13.80 16.42
C GLN A 78 9.15 14.91 15.35
N ASN A 79 8.08 15.70 15.34
CA ASN A 79 8.01 16.86 14.46
C ASN A 79 8.73 18.08 15.08
N SER A 80 8.90 19.14 14.28
CA SER A 80 9.58 20.38 14.70
C SER A 80 8.90 21.14 15.84
N ARG A 81 7.66 20.77 16.21
CA ARG A 81 6.91 21.31 17.35
C ARG A 81 7.00 20.43 18.59
N GLY A 82 7.75 19.33 18.55
CA GLY A 82 7.93 18.41 19.66
C GLY A 82 6.89 17.30 19.78
N PHE A 83 5.88 17.24 18.90
CA PHE A 83 4.90 16.14 18.92
C PHE A 83 5.53 14.85 18.40
N ARG A 84 5.29 13.77 19.14
CA ARG A 84 5.82 12.44 18.83
C ARG A 84 4.76 11.55 18.21
N TYR A 85 5.19 10.71 17.27
CA TYR A 85 4.35 9.73 16.61
C TYR A 85 5.10 8.40 16.58
N THR A 86 4.38 7.33 16.88
CA THR A 86 4.85 5.95 16.66
C THR A 86 4.30 5.51 15.32
N ILE A 87 5.19 5.21 14.37
CA ILE A 87 4.82 4.94 12.97
C ILE A 87 5.33 3.59 12.48
N PHE A 88 4.64 3.05 11.48
CA PHE A 88 5.09 1.93 10.65
C PHE A 88 4.76 2.21 9.18
N LEU A 89 5.39 1.49 8.25
CA LEU A 89 5.33 1.83 6.84
C LEU A 89 4.57 0.81 6.01
N VAL A 90 3.77 1.32 5.07
CA VAL A 90 3.07 0.52 4.05
C VAL A 90 3.24 1.15 2.68
N LYS A 91 3.28 0.31 1.64
CA LYS A 91 3.41 0.77 0.25
C LYS A 91 2.18 1.54 -0.23
N GLN A 92 0.97 1.11 0.18
CA GLN A 92 -0.28 1.78 -0.19
C GLN A 92 -1.22 1.90 1.01
N ALA A 93 -1.99 2.99 1.04
CA ALA A 93 -3.06 3.18 2.01
C ALA A 93 -4.21 4.02 1.44
N SER A 94 -5.41 3.80 1.95
CA SER A 94 -6.62 4.55 1.64
C SER A 94 -6.65 5.85 2.45
N CYS A 95 -6.39 6.97 1.76
CA CYS A 95 -6.40 8.31 2.33
C CYS A 95 -7.41 9.20 1.60
N GLN A 96 -7.94 10.20 2.31
CA GLN A 96 -8.79 11.23 1.74
C GLN A 96 -8.03 12.04 0.69
N LYS A 97 -8.65 12.26 -0.47
CA LYS A 97 -8.12 13.16 -1.49
C LYS A 97 -8.30 14.61 -1.03
N ILE A 98 -7.19 15.32 -0.80
CA ILE A 98 -7.21 16.75 -0.43
C ILE A 98 -6.45 17.55 -1.49
N THR A 99 -7.20 18.09 -2.46
CA THR A 99 -6.64 18.80 -3.63
C THR A 99 -5.96 20.12 -3.27
N ALA A 100 -6.38 20.78 -2.19
CA ALA A 100 -5.80 22.05 -1.75
C ALA A 100 -4.47 21.88 -0.99
N GLN A 101 -4.11 20.66 -0.58
CA GLN A 101 -2.90 20.43 0.20
C GLN A 101 -1.69 20.28 -0.72
N ARG A 102 -0.67 21.11 -0.51
CA ARG A 102 0.65 20.97 -1.17
C ARG A 102 1.51 19.95 -0.43
N TRP A 103 2.41 19.29 -1.15
CA TRP A 103 3.46 18.48 -0.55
C TRP A 103 4.45 19.37 0.22
N ILE A 104 4.88 18.90 1.40
CA ILE A 104 5.76 19.66 2.29
C ILE A 104 7.11 18.96 2.38
N ALA A 105 8.17 19.54 1.83
CA ALA A 105 9.53 18.98 1.94
C ALA A 105 10.19 19.27 3.29
N LYS A 106 9.85 20.41 3.91
CA LYS A 106 10.44 20.83 5.18
C LYS A 106 10.03 19.89 6.31
N SER A 107 10.98 19.61 7.21
CA SER A 107 10.76 18.78 8.41
C SER A 107 10.25 17.36 8.08
N SER A 108 10.63 16.82 6.93
CA SER A 108 10.39 15.42 6.59
C SER A 108 11.25 14.51 7.47
N TRP A 109 10.66 13.40 7.93
CA TRP A 109 11.39 12.33 8.62
C TRP A 109 12.18 11.42 7.67
N PHE A 110 11.93 11.53 6.37
CA PHE A 110 12.59 10.74 5.34
C PHE A 110 13.26 11.71 4.34
N PRO A 111 14.59 11.90 4.43
CA PRO A 111 15.32 12.74 3.49
C PRO A 111 15.05 12.34 2.04
N GLY A 112 14.88 13.32 1.15
CA GLY A 112 14.49 13.09 -0.25
C GLY A 112 12.98 12.99 -0.49
N TYR A 113 12.16 12.98 0.56
CA TYR A 113 10.70 12.89 0.45
C TYR A 113 10.01 14.13 1.01
N ALA A 114 8.96 14.57 0.31
CA ALA A 114 7.97 15.51 0.81
C ALA A 114 6.76 14.77 1.38
N TRP A 115 6.03 15.40 2.30
CA TRP A 115 4.93 14.75 3.02
C TRP A 115 3.60 15.51 2.98
N LYS A 116 2.52 14.76 3.19
CA LYS A 116 1.14 15.23 3.43
C LYS A 116 0.51 14.42 4.56
N PHE A 117 -0.59 14.91 5.12
CA PHE A 117 -1.38 14.10 6.06
C PHE A 117 -2.16 13.03 5.29
N CYS A 118 -2.16 11.80 5.81
CA CYS A 118 -3.13 10.79 5.43
C CYS A 118 -4.31 10.85 6.41
N MET A 119 -5.46 11.30 5.92
CA MET A 119 -6.72 11.31 6.69
C MET A 119 -7.60 10.16 6.23
N CYS A 120 -8.29 9.50 7.16
CA CYS A 120 -9.26 8.47 6.82
C CYS A 120 -10.39 9.06 5.94
N PRO A 121 -10.74 8.45 4.79
CA PRO A 121 -11.77 8.97 3.91
C PRO A 121 -13.17 8.94 4.54
N LYS A 122 -13.43 8.03 5.49
CA LYS A 122 -14.72 7.88 6.16
C LYS A 122 -14.94 8.87 7.31
N CYS A 123 -13.99 8.96 8.25
CA CYS A 123 -14.15 9.79 9.46
C CYS A 123 -13.28 11.04 9.51
N ARG A 124 -12.39 11.24 8.53
CA ARG A 124 -11.46 12.39 8.41
C ARG A 124 -10.42 12.51 9.54
N MET A 125 -10.30 11.51 10.42
CA MET A 125 -9.22 11.45 11.40
C MET A 125 -7.88 11.22 10.71
N VAL A 126 -6.81 11.84 11.22
CA VAL A 126 -5.44 11.58 10.75
C VAL A 126 -5.05 10.16 11.15
N VAL A 127 -4.76 9.33 10.16
CA VAL A 127 -4.30 7.94 10.36
C VAL A 127 -2.82 7.77 10.03
N GLY A 128 -2.20 8.78 9.41
CA GLY A 128 -0.79 8.73 9.05
C GLY A 128 -0.32 9.92 8.24
N PHE A 129 0.76 9.68 7.49
CA PHE A 129 1.41 10.62 6.60
C PHE A 129 1.70 9.93 5.27
N MET A 130 1.54 10.67 4.18
CA MET A 130 1.91 10.25 2.84
C MET A 130 3.30 10.83 2.53
N PHE A 131 4.17 10.06 1.89
CA PHE A 131 5.50 10.48 1.46
C PHE A 131 5.69 10.27 -0.03
N GLU A 132 6.17 11.29 -0.72
CA GLU A 132 6.44 11.28 -2.16
C GLU A 132 7.86 11.84 -2.41
N PRO A 133 8.67 11.26 -3.31
CA PRO A 133 9.95 11.84 -3.70
C PRO A 133 9.79 13.31 -4.11
N ILE A 134 10.72 14.16 -3.70
CA ILE A 134 10.62 15.61 -3.93
C ILE A 134 10.54 15.93 -5.43
N GLU A 135 11.23 15.15 -6.26
CA GLU A 135 11.29 15.29 -7.71
C GLU A 135 9.92 15.09 -8.38
N THR A 136 9.07 14.27 -7.78
CA THR A 136 7.73 13.94 -8.28
C THR A 136 6.62 14.54 -7.40
N ALA A 137 6.93 15.29 -6.36
CA ALA A 137 5.94 15.89 -5.45
C ALA A 137 5.23 17.15 -6.02
N THR A 138 4.54 17.01 -7.16
CA THR A 138 3.83 18.12 -7.83
C THR A 138 2.49 18.48 -7.17
N ILE A 139 1.94 19.66 -7.49
CA ILE A 139 0.68 20.16 -6.91
C ILE A 139 -0.52 19.29 -7.29
N GLU A 140 -0.52 18.77 -8.51
CA GLU A 140 -1.59 17.95 -9.09
C GLU A 140 -1.62 16.53 -8.49
N ARG A 141 -0.50 16.10 -7.91
CA ARG A 141 -0.34 14.79 -7.29
C ARG A 141 -0.97 14.76 -5.91
N ASN A 142 -2.07 14.02 -5.81
CA ASN A 142 -2.83 13.89 -4.58
C ASN A 142 -2.30 12.77 -3.67
N PHE A 143 -1.79 11.70 -4.26
CA PHE A 143 -1.31 10.50 -3.58
C PHE A 143 0.13 10.19 -3.97
N PRO A 144 0.90 9.49 -3.12
CA PRO A 144 2.19 8.91 -3.47
C PRO A 144 2.15 8.12 -4.79
N SER A 145 3.24 8.19 -5.55
CA SER A 145 3.54 7.26 -6.64
C SER A 145 4.08 5.94 -6.09
N ASP A 146 4.43 5.00 -6.97
CA ASP A 146 5.05 3.72 -6.58
C ASP A 146 6.43 3.89 -5.91
N ALA A 147 7.09 5.04 -6.13
CA ALA A 147 8.33 5.39 -5.45
C ALA A 147 8.10 6.04 -4.06
N GLY A 148 6.86 6.43 -3.78
CA GLY A 148 6.40 6.94 -2.51
C GLY A 148 5.86 5.84 -1.59
N PHE A 149 5.37 6.24 -0.42
CA PHE A 149 4.87 5.32 0.60
C PHE A 149 4.05 6.06 1.66
N TYR A 150 3.54 5.31 2.64
CA TYR A 150 2.73 5.84 3.73
C TYR A 150 3.35 5.45 5.08
N ALA A 151 3.41 6.40 6.01
CA ALA A 151 3.73 6.15 7.41
C ALA A 151 2.45 6.23 8.24
N LEU A 152 1.93 5.07 8.65
CA LEU A 152 0.72 4.98 9.45
C LEU A 152 1.04 5.15 10.93
N ILE A 153 0.22 5.91 11.64
CA ILE A 153 0.35 6.10 13.08
C ILE A 153 -0.19 4.86 13.77
N HIS A 154 0.68 4.13 14.47
CA HIS A 154 0.37 2.86 15.13
C HIS A 154 -0.93 2.92 15.96
N ASN A 155 -1.09 3.95 16.80
CA ASN A 155 -2.25 4.07 17.67
C ASN A 155 -3.54 4.47 16.95
N SER A 156 -3.48 4.91 15.69
CA SER A 156 -4.66 5.24 14.87
C SER A 156 -5.16 4.05 14.05
N ILE A 157 -4.38 2.96 14.03
CA ILE A 157 -4.67 1.73 13.32
C ILE A 157 -4.95 0.61 14.31
N ILE A 158 -5.80 -0.33 13.91
CA ILE A 158 -6.03 -1.61 14.58
C ILE A 158 -6.11 -2.69 13.49
N THR A 159 -5.76 -3.94 13.79
CA THR A 159 -5.90 -5.02 12.82
C THR A 159 -7.31 -5.61 12.87
N GLU A 160 -7.82 -6.05 11.74
CA GLU A 160 -9.12 -6.72 11.68
C GLU A 160 -9.11 -8.02 12.49
N GLY A 161 -8.03 -8.82 12.39
CA GLY A 161 -7.85 -10.02 13.22
C GLY A 161 -7.97 -9.74 14.72
N TYR A 162 -7.38 -8.64 15.21
CA TYR A 162 -7.52 -8.24 16.61
C TYR A 162 -8.96 -7.82 16.96
N VAL A 163 -9.62 -7.03 16.12
CA VAL A 163 -11.04 -6.65 16.32
C VAL A 163 -11.92 -7.88 16.43
N ASN A 164 -11.75 -8.84 15.52
CA ASN A 164 -12.53 -10.08 15.50
C ASN A 164 -12.32 -10.91 16.77
N SER A 165 -11.09 -10.96 17.29
CA SER A 165 -10.80 -11.65 18.56
C SER A 165 -11.55 -11.07 19.76
N LEU A 166 -11.80 -9.75 19.78
CA LEU A 166 -12.55 -9.09 20.84
C LEU A 166 -14.04 -9.42 20.77
N LEU A 167 -14.61 -9.42 19.55
CA LEU A 167 -16.03 -9.72 19.32
C LEU A 167 -16.37 -11.19 19.64
N MET A 168 -15.48 -12.12 19.26
CA MET A 168 -15.67 -13.54 19.57
C MET A 168 -15.67 -13.80 21.09
N LYS A 169 -14.80 -13.12 21.84
CA LYS A 169 -14.75 -13.24 23.30
C LYS A 169 -16.04 -12.77 23.98
N GLU A 170 -16.66 -11.71 23.47
CA GLU A 170 -17.95 -11.22 24.00
C GLU A 170 -19.06 -12.25 23.83
N LYS A 171 -19.12 -12.93 22.66
CA LYS A 171 -20.14 -13.94 22.38
C LYS A 171 -20.08 -15.10 23.38
N VAL A 172 -18.89 -15.62 23.64
CA VAL A 172 -18.68 -16.74 24.59
C VAL A 172 -19.07 -16.36 26.02
N LEU A 173 -18.81 -15.11 26.44
CA LEU A 173 -19.18 -14.65 27.78
C LEU A 173 -20.69 -14.38 27.95
N ARG A 174 -21.44 -14.18 26.86
CA ARG A 174 -22.91 -14.04 26.89
C ARG A 174 -23.67 -15.36 26.88
N GLU A 175 -23.00 -16.44 26.47
CA GLU A 175 -23.57 -17.79 26.39
C GLU A 175 -23.33 -18.61 27.67
N ASN A 176 -22.64 -18.04 28.66
CA ASN A 176 -22.44 -18.58 30.02
C ASN A 176 -23.21 -17.76 31.06
#